data_AF-A0A920IDV0-F1
#
_entry.id   AF-A0A920IDV0-F1
#
_cell.length_a   1.000
_cell.length_b   1.000
_cell.length_c   1.000
_cell.angle_alpha   90.00
_cell.angle_beta   90.00
_cell.angle_gamma   90.00
#
_symmetry.space_group_name_H-M   'P 1'
#
loop_
_entity.id
_entity.type
_entity.pdbx_description
1 polymer ?
#
loop_
_entity_poly.entity_id
_entity_poly.type
_entity_poly.pdbx_seq_one_letter_code
_entity_poly.pdbx_strand_id
1 'polypeptide(L)' 'MVKPRTLFDKIWDAHLIHQAEDGTSLIYIDRHLVHEVTSPQAFEGLRNSSVL' A
#
# COMPACT_ATOMS: atom_id res chain seq x y z
N MET A 1 -30.01 12.45 14.67
CA MET A 1 -29.50 13.09 13.42
C MET A 1 -28.17 12.46 13.07
N VAL A 2 -27.94 12.09 11.80
CA VAL A 2 -26.66 11.51 11.37
C VAL A 2 -25.63 12.64 11.23
N LYS A 3 -24.47 12.50 11.87
CA LYS A 3 -23.37 13.46 11.74
C LYS A 3 -22.91 13.51 10.28
N PRO A 4 -22.78 14.70 9.67
CA PRO A 4 -22.21 14.82 8.33
C PRO A 4 -20.83 14.16 8.29
N ARG A 5 -20.64 13.23 7.35
CA ARG A 5 -19.35 12.57 7.12
C ARG A 5 -18.55 13.33 6.07
N THR A 6 -17.26 13.53 6.35
CA THR A 6 -16.32 14.09 5.38
C THR A 6 -16.10 13.12 4.22
N LEU A 7 -15.44 13.59 3.15
CA LEU A 7 -15.02 12.69 2.07
C LEU A 7 -14.02 11.64 2.57
N PHE A 8 -13.12 12.04 3.48
CA PHE A 8 -12.16 11.14 4.11
C PHE A 8 -12.86 10.00 4.84
N ASP A 9 -13.84 10.31 5.71
CA ASP A 9 -14.59 9.30 6.45
C ASP A 9 -15.26 8.28 5.52
N LYS A 10 -15.86 8.77 4.43
CA LYS A 10 -16.53 7.91 3.44
C LYS A 10 -15.56 6.96 2.75
N ILE A 11 -14.37 7.45 2.37
CA ILE A 11 -13.35 6.62 1.71
C ILE A 11 -12.77 5.63 2.72
N TRP A 12 -12.42 6.07 3.93
CA TRP A 12 -11.89 5.22 4.99
C TRP A 12 -12.85 4.06 5.31
N ASP A 13 -14.12 4.37 5.59
CA ASP A 13 -15.15 3.37 5.90
C ASP A 13 -15.36 2.36 4.76
N ALA A 14 -15.17 2.78 3.50
CA ALA A 14 -15.31 1.90 2.34
C ALA A 14 -14.14 0.92 2.16
N HIS A 15 -12.96 1.20 2.74
CA HIS A 15 -11.75 0.39 2.58
C HIS A 15 -11.33 -0.34 3.87
N LEU A 16 -11.93 -0.02 5.02
CA LEU A 16 -11.67 -0.71 6.29
C LEU A 16 -12.23 -2.14 6.26
N ILE A 17 -11.35 -3.13 6.35
CA ILE A 17 -11.73 -4.55 6.45
C ILE A 17 -11.98 -4.93 7.92
N HIS A 18 -11.08 -4.52 8.80
CA HIS A 18 -11.14 -4.87 10.23
C HIS A 18 -10.35 -3.85 11.07
N GLN A 19 -10.80 -3.63 12.29
CA GLN A 19 -10.04 -2.90 13.30
C GLN A 19 -9.81 -3.81 14.50
N ALA A 20 -8.55 -4.04 14.83
CA ALA A 20 -8.13 -4.84 15.97
C ALA A 20 -8.36 -4.09 17.29
N GLU A 21 -8.37 -4.83 18.40
CA GLU A 21 -8.60 -4.27 19.74
C GLU A 21 -7.50 -3.28 20.17
N ASP A 22 -6.30 -3.42 19.62
CA ASP A 22 -5.18 -2.50 19.85
C ASP A 22 -5.28 -1.20 19.03
N GLY A 23 -6.31 -1.06 18.20
CA GLY A 23 -6.57 0.09 17.33
C GLY A 23 -5.99 -0.04 15.93
N THR A 24 -5.23 -1.09 15.61
CA THR A 24 -4.67 -1.32 14.28
C THR A 24 -5.78 -1.58 13.25
N SER A 25 -5.68 -0.94 12.09
CA SER A 25 -6.68 -1.07 11.02
C SER A 25 -6.11 -1.86 9.83
N LEU A 26 -6.84 -2.89 9.41
CA LEU A 26 -6.60 -3.60 8.15
C LEU A 26 -7.41 -2.90 7.05
N ILE A 27 -6.71 -2.37 6.05
CA ILE A 27 -7.29 -1.60 4.95
C ILE A 27 -7.08 -2.32 3.62
N TYR A 28 -8.11 -2.35 2.78
CA TYR A 28 -8.00 -2.76 1.38
C TYR A 28 -7.39 -1.65 0.53
N ILE A 29 -6.40 -1.99 -0.31
CA ILE A 29 -5.77 -1.04 -1.23
C ILE A 29 -6.00 -1.50 -2.66
N ASP A 30 -6.83 -0.76 -3.40
CA ASP A 30 -7.22 -1.09 -4.78
C ASP A 30 -6.07 -1.06 -5.77
N ARG A 31 -5.08 -0.21 -5.53
CA ARG A 31 -3.96 -0.02 -6.46
C ARG A 31 -2.69 0.40 -5.73
N HIS A 32 -1.63 -0.36 -5.98
CA HIS A 32 -0.27 0.01 -5.61
C HIS A 32 0.40 0.59 -6.85
N LEU A 33 0.78 1.87 -6.80
CA LEU A 33 1.64 2.49 -7.80
C LEU A 33 3.04 2.57 -7.21
N VAL A 34 3.95 1.79 -7.79
CA VAL A 34 5.35 1.76 -7.38
C VAL A 34 6.17 2.33 -8.53
N HIS A 35 6.99 3.33 -8.23
CA HIS A 35 7.99 3.83 -9.17
C HIS A 35 9.36 3.42 -8.64
N GLU A 36 9.89 2.32 -9.17
CA GLU A 36 11.16 1.77 -8.77
C GLU A 36 12.24 2.16 -9.79
N VAL A 37 13.17 3.02 -9.36
CA VAL A 37 14.23 3.55 -10.24
C VAL A 37 15.56 2.82 -10.07
N THR A 38 15.75 2.11 -8.96
CA THR A 38 17.02 1.48 -8.54
C THR A 38 17.09 -0.05 -8.72
N SER A 39 15.92 -0.68 -8.89
CA SER A 39 15.73 -2.11 -9.20
C SER A 39 16.62 -2.61 -10.33
N PRO A 40 16.46 -2.05 -11.55
CA PRO A 40 17.18 -2.51 -12.73
C PRO A 40 18.71 -2.46 -12.59
N GLN A 41 19.26 -1.42 -11.99
CA GLN A 41 20.71 -1.19 -11.84
C GLN A 41 21.33 -2.18 -10.86
N ALA A 42 20.62 -2.54 -9.79
CA ALA A 42 21.06 -3.60 -8.87
C ALA A 42 21.09 -4.98 -9.55
N PHE A 43 20.11 -5.27 -10.42
CA PHE A 43 20.07 -6.53 -11.19
C PHE A 43 21.09 -6.59 -12.33
N GLU A 44 21.49 -5.46 -12.93
CA GLU A 44 22.63 -5.42 -13.86
C GLU A 44 23.95 -5.77 -13.16
N GLY A 45 24.17 -5.29 -11.94
CA GLY A 45 25.33 -5.68 -11.12
C GLY A 45 25.42 -7.20 -10.89
N LEU A 46 24.28 -7.86 -10.70
CA LEU A 46 24.20 -9.32 -10.57
C LEU A 46 24.43 -10.06 -11.90
N ARG A 47 23.90 -9.56 -13.04
CA ARG A 47 24.13 -10.16 -14.37
C ARG A 47 25.58 -10.08 -14.82
N ASN A 48 26.25 -8.96 -14.54
CA ASN A 48 27.64 -8.75 -14.92
C ASN A 48 28.63 -9.55 -14.06
N SER A 49 28.18 -10.12 -12.93
CA SER A 49 29.03 -10.87 -12.00
C SER A 49 29.15 -12.37 -12.31
N SER A 50 28.59 -12.87 -13.43
CA SER A 50 28.75 -14.26 -13.94
C SER A 50 28.80 -15.34 -12.84
N VAL A 51 27.67 -15.58 -12.16
CA VAL A 51 27.44 -16.79 -11.34
C VAL A 51 26.27 -17.63 -11.89
N LEU A 52 26.15 -17.70 -13.21
CA LEU A 52 25.42 -18.74 -13.95
C LEU A 52 26.25 -19.17 -15.16
#